data_AF-A0A5B0DZ67-F1
#
_entry.id   AF-A0A5B0DZ67-F1
#
_cell.length_a   1.000
_cell.length_b   1.000
_cell.length_c   1.000
_cell.angle_alpha   90.00
_cell.angle_beta   90.00
_cell.angle_gamma   90.00
#
_symmetry.space_group_name_H-M   'P 1'
#
loop_
_entity.id
_entity.type
_entity.pdbx_description
1 polymer ?
#
loop_
_entity_poly.entity_id
_entity_poly.type
_entity_poly.pdbx_seq_one_letter_code
_entity_poly.pdbx_strand_id
1 'polypeptide(L)'
;MELHKQLSMAIAASDIRYVAGRLLNARNHPRSWPFSQWGTMVAFETQKHLREVHDHRLNFDWEDDVAAAARHGGKFFDGRPALLESVVADFQVLSAATTTAYYPEDRLGREFDFLRADLSVISDGPEVLLTNVTAHFMVGLPPHRGADIDSLGPHVHSLTMGIGQLANALTQMGVEELSAHGKHTDDPVTWWDGDIAEVIPATFGGELGTDLAMAVISIHSTAQAARRWAHAVCCESCIAASLKHRFVVLHHAVRSIQQLHERAEILGPIATSYVQTLSDSADLQAVVSQPFRNLRNGWLHLGLGDIAAALPDSPNILTPVSAYTQMEIAEFADLVERGLDQVTAGIGAWIAEPGVEGASLFDRLRPPPD
;
A
#
# COMPACT_ATOMS: atom_id res chain seq x y z
N MET A 1 -8.25 -24.42 20.86
CA MET A 1 -8.89 -23.08 20.88
C MET A 1 -7.94 -22.01 21.39
N GLU A 2 -7.09 -22.30 22.38
CA GLU A 2 -6.17 -21.31 22.94
C GLU A 2 -5.00 -20.94 22.00
N LEU A 3 -4.38 -21.93 21.34
CA LEU A 3 -3.18 -21.71 20.51
C LEU A 3 -3.41 -20.76 19.31
N HIS A 4 -4.57 -20.83 18.64
CA HIS A 4 -4.83 -19.91 17.52
C HIS A 4 -5.04 -18.47 17.99
N LYS A 5 -5.64 -18.26 19.18
CA LYS A 5 -5.79 -16.92 19.76
C LYS A 5 -4.42 -16.34 20.12
N GLN A 6 -3.56 -17.14 20.74
CA GLN A 6 -2.19 -16.77 21.03
C GLN A 6 -1.41 -16.44 19.75
N LEU A 7 -1.56 -17.24 18.69
CA LEU A 7 -0.95 -16.97 17.40
C LEU A 7 -1.45 -15.66 16.78
N SER A 8 -2.77 -15.41 16.76
CA SER A 8 -3.34 -14.16 16.25
C SER A 8 -2.80 -12.93 16.99
N MET A 9 -2.70 -13.00 18.32
CA MET A 9 -2.11 -11.92 19.13
C MET A 9 -0.60 -11.76 18.87
N ALA A 10 0.14 -12.86 18.70
CA ALA A 10 1.57 -12.82 18.40
C ALA A 10 1.85 -12.22 17.01
N ILE A 11 0.98 -12.50 16.02
CA ILE A 11 1.03 -11.88 14.71
C ILE A 11 0.79 -10.37 14.84
N ALA A 12 -0.30 -9.95 15.48
CA ALA A 12 -0.64 -8.54 15.68
C ALA A 12 0.48 -7.76 16.39
N ALA A 13 1.03 -8.32 17.47
CA ALA A 13 2.13 -7.72 18.23
C ALA A 13 3.42 -7.61 17.39
N SER A 14 3.72 -8.63 16.56
CA SER A 14 4.88 -8.62 15.68
C SER A 14 4.74 -7.57 14.58
N ASP A 15 3.58 -7.50 13.94
CA ASP A 15 3.29 -6.52 12.89
C ASP A 15 3.36 -5.09 13.43
N ILE A 16 2.65 -4.79 14.52
CA ILE A 16 2.58 -3.41 15.02
C ILE A 16 3.93 -2.92 15.52
N ARG A 17 4.73 -3.81 16.15
CA ARG A 17 6.10 -3.51 16.56
C ARG A 17 7.00 -3.18 15.37
N TYR A 18 6.92 -4.00 14.32
CA TYR A 18 7.64 -3.78 13.08
C TYR A 18 7.25 -2.44 12.44
N VAL A 19 5.96 -2.12 12.35
CA VAL A 19 5.49 -0.89 11.71
C VAL A 19 5.75 0.36 12.54
N ALA A 20 5.52 0.30 13.86
CA ALA A 20 5.81 1.43 14.74
C ALA A 20 7.29 1.82 14.68
N GLY A 21 8.19 0.83 14.78
CA GLY A 21 9.63 1.06 14.64
C GLY A 21 10.00 1.63 13.26
N ARG A 22 9.32 1.21 12.20
CA ARG A 22 9.48 1.79 10.86
C ARG A 22 9.11 3.25 10.81
N LEU A 23 7.95 3.62 11.34
CA LEU A 23 7.44 4.99 11.30
C LEU A 23 8.30 5.93 12.16
N LEU A 24 8.70 5.51 13.36
CA LEU A 24 9.57 6.29 14.24
C LEU A 24 10.90 6.67 13.58
N ASN A 25 11.44 5.77 12.74
CA ASN A 25 12.70 5.98 12.04
C ASN A 25 12.56 6.67 10.67
N ALA A 26 11.34 6.94 10.20
CA ALA A 26 11.14 7.47 8.84
C ALA A 26 11.46 8.97 8.73
N ARG A 27 11.33 9.77 9.81
CA ARG A 27 11.42 11.24 9.74
C ARG A 27 10.54 11.78 8.60
N ASN A 28 11.11 12.51 7.64
CA ASN A 28 10.44 13.05 6.46
C ASN A 28 10.54 12.13 5.22
N HIS A 29 11.02 10.89 5.39
CA HIS A 29 11.15 9.96 4.28
C HIS A 29 9.77 9.50 3.78
N PRO A 30 9.56 9.40 2.46
CA PRO A 30 8.24 9.08 1.89
C PRO A 30 7.74 7.67 2.21
N ARG A 31 8.60 6.76 2.68
CA ARG A 31 8.15 5.45 3.19
C ARG A 31 7.13 5.56 4.35
N SER A 32 7.07 6.68 5.05
CA SER A 32 6.08 6.91 6.10
C SER A 32 4.64 6.69 5.61
N TRP A 33 4.31 7.03 4.37
CA TRP A 33 2.97 6.88 3.78
C TRP A 33 2.52 5.41 3.68
N PRO A 34 3.19 4.53 2.91
CA PRO A 34 2.79 3.12 2.79
C PRO A 34 2.86 2.37 4.13
N PHE A 35 3.79 2.73 5.02
CA PHE A 35 3.85 2.13 6.35
C PHE A 35 2.72 2.59 7.28
N SER A 36 2.26 3.84 7.17
CA SER A 36 1.09 4.32 7.91
C SER A 36 -0.18 3.61 7.44
N GLN A 37 -0.30 3.39 6.12
CA GLN A 37 -1.38 2.62 5.52
C GLN A 37 -1.37 1.16 6.01
N TRP A 38 -0.23 0.48 5.97
CA TRP A 38 -0.09 -0.89 6.48
C TRP A 38 -0.34 -0.97 7.99
N GLY A 39 0.23 -0.06 8.79
CA GLY A 39 0.03 0.00 10.23
C GLY A 39 -1.43 0.21 10.62
N THR A 40 -2.12 1.09 9.90
CA THR A 40 -3.56 1.32 10.08
C THR A 40 -4.36 0.06 9.77
N MET A 41 -4.03 -0.63 8.68
CA MET A 41 -4.70 -1.90 8.35
C MET A 41 -4.50 -2.96 9.43
N VAL A 42 -3.27 -3.12 9.95
CA VAL A 42 -2.96 -4.04 11.06
C VAL A 42 -3.76 -3.67 12.31
N ALA A 43 -3.78 -2.39 12.67
CA ALA A 43 -4.48 -1.90 13.84
C ALA A 43 -6.00 -2.11 13.73
N PHE A 44 -6.59 -1.82 12.57
CA PHE A 44 -8.01 -2.06 12.31
C PHE A 44 -8.37 -3.55 12.41
N GLU A 45 -7.63 -4.43 11.72
CA GLU A 45 -7.94 -5.87 11.72
C GLU A 45 -7.73 -6.49 13.11
N THR A 46 -6.75 -5.99 13.86
CA THR A 46 -6.52 -6.40 15.26
C THR A 46 -7.67 -5.97 16.16
N GLN A 47 -8.13 -4.72 16.07
CA GLN A 47 -9.27 -4.23 16.85
C GLN A 47 -10.54 -5.02 16.54
N LYS A 48 -10.78 -5.29 15.24
CA LYS A 48 -11.89 -6.11 14.78
C LYS A 48 -11.82 -7.51 15.38
N HIS A 49 -10.65 -8.15 15.32
CA HIS A 49 -10.44 -9.49 15.89
C HIS A 49 -10.67 -9.52 17.40
N LEU A 50 -10.10 -8.57 18.15
CA LEU A 50 -10.28 -8.44 19.59
C LEU A 50 -11.77 -8.28 19.96
N ARG A 51 -12.51 -7.46 19.22
CA ARG A 51 -13.94 -7.25 19.45
C ARG A 51 -14.75 -8.52 19.17
N GLU A 52 -14.47 -9.20 18.07
CA GLU A 52 -15.26 -10.36 17.63
C GLU A 52 -14.94 -11.65 18.41
N VAL A 53 -13.68 -11.83 18.82
CA VAL A 53 -13.18 -13.10 19.42
C VAL A 53 -12.96 -13.01 20.93
N HIS A 54 -12.69 -11.81 21.45
CA HIS A 54 -12.35 -11.58 22.85
C HIS A 54 -13.33 -10.65 23.60
N ASP A 55 -14.37 -10.14 22.91
CA ASP A 55 -15.28 -9.11 23.44
C ASP A 55 -14.53 -7.93 24.07
N HIS A 56 -13.36 -7.60 23.50
CA HIS A 56 -12.49 -6.54 23.99
C HIS A 56 -12.39 -5.42 22.97
N ARG A 57 -12.49 -4.17 23.44
CA ARG A 57 -12.36 -2.99 22.60
C ARG A 57 -11.19 -2.16 23.08
N LEU A 58 -10.27 -1.91 22.16
CA LEU A 58 -9.29 -0.84 22.31
C LEU A 58 -9.93 0.46 21.82
N ASN A 59 -9.78 1.52 22.60
CA ASN A 59 -10.17 2.86 22.20
C ASN A 59 -8.94 3.49 21.54
N PHE A 60 -9.01 3.69 20.23
CA PHE A 60 -8.03 4.49 19.50
C PHE A 60 -8.62 5.87 19.24
N ASP A 61 -7.75 6.88 19.19
CA ASP A 61 -8.17 8.27 18.93
C ASP A 61 -8.46 8.54 17.43
N TRP A 62 -8.61 7.49 16.61
CA TRP A 62 -8.96 7.61 15.20
C TRP A 62 -10.47 7.45 14.96
N GLU A 63 -10.94 7.96 13.82
CA GLU A 63 -12.32 7.74 13.38
C GLU A 63 -12.41 6.36 12.68
N ASP A 64 -13.45 5.57 12.97
CA ASP A 64 -13.60 4.19 12.44
C ASP A 64 -13.67 4.17 10.90
N ASP A 65 -14.25 5.20 10.29
CA ASP A 65 -14.35 5.37 8.84
C ASP A 65 -12.99 5.69 8.20
N VAL A 66 -12.16 6.48 8.88
CA VAL A 66 -10.78 6.79 8.47
C VAL A 66 -9.92 5.52 8.47
N ALA A 67 -9.99 4.73 9.54
CA ALA A 67 -9.26 3.47 9.62
C ALA A 67 -9.75 2.45 8.57
N ALA A 68 -11.07 2.43 8.30
CA ALA A 68 -11.64 1.62 7.22
C ALA A 68 -11.18 2.08 5.83
N ALA A 69 -11.14 3.39 5.56
CA ALA A 69 -10.68 3.95 4.30
C ALA A 69 -9.20 3.65 4.04
N ALA A 70 -8.33 3.82 5.03
CA ALA A 70 -6.90 3.49 4.90
C ALA A 70 -6.69 1.98 4.69
N ARG A 71 -7.48 1.13 5.35
CA ARG A 71 -7.52 -0.30 5.08
C ARG A 71 -7.98 -0.61 3.64
N HIS A 72 -8.94 0.14 3.11
CA HIS A 72 -9.38 0.00 1.73
C HIS A 72 -8.32 0.45 0.74
N GLY A 73 -7.60 1.54 1.00
CA GLY A 73 -6.46 1.98 0.21
C GLY A 73 -5.38 0.91 0.04
N GLY A 74 -5.22 0.06 1.05
CA GLY A 74 -4.31 -1.09 1.01
C GLY A 74 -4.77 -2.31 0.21
N LYS A 75 -6.02 -2.35 -0.25
CA LYS A 75 -6.58 -3.46 -1.04
C LYS A 75 -6.66 -3.12 -2.51
N PHE A 76 -6.46 -1.86 -2.89
CA PHE A 76 -6.68 -1.37 -4.26
C PHE A 76 -8.05 -1.86 -4.77
N PHE A 77 -8.09 -2.75 -5.75
CA PHE A 77 -9.31 -3.34 -6.30
C PHE A 77 -9.67 -4.69 -5.68
N ASP A 78 -8.85 -5.29 -4.79
CA ASP A 78 -9.02 -6.63 -4.22
C ASP A 78 -10.30 -6.79 -3.35
N GLY A 79 -11.45 -6.85 -4.04
CA GLY A 79 -12.82 -6.94 -3.57
C GLY A 79 -13.79 -7.32 -4.69
N ARG A 80 -15.04 -6.83 -4.63
CA ARG A 80 -16.07 -7.12 -5.65
C ARG A 80 -15.79 -6.31 -6.93
N PRO A 81 -16.26 -6.72 -8.13
CA PRO A 81 -16.02 -5.96 -9.37
C PRO A 81 -16.37 -4.47 -9.28
N ALA A 82 -17.48 -4.13 -8.60
CA ALA A 82 -17.89 -2.74 -8.32
C ALA A 82 -16.87 -1.91 -7.49
N LEU A 83 -15.86 -2.56 -6.90
CA LEU A 83 -14.80 -1.90 -6.15
C LEU A 83 -13.83 -1.16 -7.08
N LEU A 84 -13.59 -1.66 -8.30
CA LEU A 84 -12.76 -0.96 -9.28
C LEU A 84 -13.37 0.42 -9.60
N GLU A 85 -14.66 0.49 -9.93
CA GLU A 85 -15.33 1.76 -10.18
C GLU A 85 -15.31 2.67 -8.96
N SER A 86 -15.50 2.12 -7.76
CA SER A 86 -15.45 2.91 -6.52
C SER A 86 -14.07 3.54 -6.31
N VAL A 87 -13.00 2.77 -6.52
CA VAL A 87 -11.63 3.28 -6.35
C VAL A 87 -11.29 4.32 -7.42
N VAL A 88 -11.69 4.08 -8.67
CA VAL A 88 -11.51 5.07 -9.75
C VAL A 88 -12.27 6.36 -9.42
N ALA A 89 -13.50 6.25 -8.90
CA ALA A 89 -14.27 7.42 -8.46
C ALA A 89 -13.60 8.17 -7.29
N ASP A 90 -12.99 7.45 -6.33
CA ASP A 90 -12.23 8.07 -5.25
C ASP A 90 -11.02 8.87 -5.80
N PHE A 91 -10.30 8.32 -6.79
CA PHE A 91 -9.21 9.03 -7.47
C PHE A 91 -9.66 10.23 -8.28
N GLN A 92 -10.86 10.17 -8.89
CA GLN A 92 -11.45 11.32 -9.56
C GLN A 92 -11.67 12.49 -8.59
N VAL A 93 -12.25 12.19 -7.42
CA VAL A 93 -12.49 13.22 -6.40
C VAL A 93 -11.17 13.73 -5.81
N LEU A 94 -10.21 12.85 -5.52
CA LEU A 94 -8.90 13.24 -4.99
C LEU A 94 -8.09 14.10 -5.97
N SER A 95 -8.08 13.74 -7.26
CA SER A 95 -7.39 14.51 -8.29
C SER A 95 -8.01 15.90 -8.45
N ALA A 96 -9.34 15.98 -8.53
CA ALA A 96 -10.05 17.25 -8.61
C ALA A 96 -9.84 18.13 -7.37
N ALA A 97 -9.86 17.52 -6.18
CA ALA A 97 -9.59 18.20 -4.92
C ALA A 97 -8.15 18.74 -4.86
N THR A 98 -7.17 17.93 -5.28
CA THR A 98 -5.76 18.34 -5.37
C THR A 98 -5.60 19.52 -6.31
N THR A 99 -6.11 19.43 -7.55
CA THR A 99 -6.08 20.54 -8.51
C THR A 99 -6.76 21.79 -7.94
N THR A 100 -7.92 21.67 -7.30
CA THR A 100 -8.64 22.81 -6.71
C THR A 100 -7.84 23.50 -5.60
N ALA A 101 -7.15 22.73 -4.75
CA ALA A 101 -6.33 23.29 -3.68
C ALA A 101 -5.14 24.12 -4.22
N TYR A 102 -4.56 23.70 -5.34
CA TYR A 102 -3.47 24.43 -5.99
C TYR A 102 -3.96 25.58 -6.91
N TYR A 103 -5.15 25.45 -7.47
CA TYR A 103 -5.79 26.38 -8.41
C TYR A 103 -7.23 26.78 -8.01
N PRO A 104 -7.43 27.50 -6.89
CA PRO A 104 -8.77 27.88 -6.45
C PRO A 104 -9.43 28.89 -7.42
N GLU A 105 -10.74 28.73 -7.65
CA GLU A 105 -11.50 29.49 -8.68
C GLU A 105 -11.50 31.02 -8.44
N ASP A 106 -11.45 31.46 -7.19
CA ASP A 106 -11.53 32.86 -6.75
C ASP A 106 -10.16 33.57 -6.70
N ARG A 107 -9.09 32.90 -7.15
CA ARG A 107 -7.73 33.43 -7.08
C ARG A 107 -7.52 34.59 -8.06
N LEU A 108 -7.08 35.73 -7.55
CA LEU A 108 -6.79 36.95 -8.33
C LEU A 108 -5.56 36.87 -9.26
N GLY A 109 -4.81 35.75 -9.27
CA GLY A 109 -3.51 35.62 -9.95
C GLY A 109 -3.39 34.43 -10.89
N ARG A 110 -4.49 34.04 -11.57
CA ARG A 110 -4.53 32.86 -12.46
C ARG A 110 -3.51 32.89 -13.60
N GLU A 111 -3.09 34.08 -14.03
CA GLU A 111 -2.05 34.26 -15.06
C GLU A 111 -0.67 33.71 -14.64
N PHE A 112 -0.45 33.42 -13.36
CA PHE A 112 0.77 32.81 -12.82
C PHE A 112 0.62 31.32 -12.50
N ASP A 113 -0.49 30.69 -12.86
CA ASP A 113 -0.76 29.29 -12.54
C ASP A 113 0.26 28.33 -13.20
N PHE A 114 0.91 28.72 -14.30
CA PHE A 114 2.00 27.96 -14.94
C PHE A 114 3.25 27.75 -14.04
N LEU A 115 3.39 28.57 -12.99
CA LEU A 115 4.47 28.45 -12.00
C LEU A 115 4.13 27.45 -10.87
N ARG A 116 2.89 26.95 -10.82
CA ARG A 116 2.46 25.95 -9.85
C ARG A 116 2.39 24.58 -10.52
N ALA A 117 2.60 23.56 -9.71
CA ALA A 117 2.43 22.15 -10.05
C ALA A 117 1.46 21.55 -9.03
N ASP A 118 0.42 20.86 -9.49
CA ASP A 118 -0.51 20.13 -8.62
C ASP A 118 -0.17 18.64 -8.45
N LEU A 119 0.85 18.16 -9.17
CA LEU A 119 1.43 16.83 -9.01
C LEU A 119 2.85 16.92 -8.47
N SER A 120 3.11 16.16 -7.40
CA SER A 120 4.47 15.81 -7.00
C SER A 120 4.69 14.32 -7.22
N VAL A 121 5.80 13.97 -7.85
CA VAL A 121 6.23 12.59 -8.12
C VAL A 121 7.55 12.33 -7.40
N ILE A 122 7.61 11.22 -6.69
CA ILE A 122 8.82 10.73 -6.03
C ILE A 122 9.36 9.59 -6.88
N SER A 123 10.64 9.64 -7.24
CA SER A 123 11.29 8.57 -7.98
C SER A 123 12.63 8.16 -7.38
N ASP A 124 13.10 6.98 -7.77
CA ASP A 124 14.52 6.63 -7.72
C ASP A 124 14.97 6.23 -9.13
N GLY A 125 15.83 7.06 -9.72
CA GLY A 125 16.13 6.97 -11.15
C GLY A 125 14.84 6.95 -11.99
N PRO A 126 14.64 5.93 -12.85
CA PRO A 126 13.45 5.81 -13.70
C PRO A 126 12.23 5.20 -12.98
N GLU A 127 12.36 4.79 -11.72
CA GLU A 127 11.27 4.12 -11.01
C GLU A 127 10.39 5.12 -10.26
N VAL A 128 9.11 5.21 -10.63
CA VAL A 128 8.12 5.98 -9.87
C VAL A 128 7.84 5.26 -8.55
N LEU A 129 8.04 5.94 -7.44
CA LEU A 129 7.80 5.40 -6.11
C LEU A 129 6.42 5.79 -5.60
N LEU A 130 6.09 7.09 -5.63
CA LEU A 130 4.86 7.64 -5.07
C LEU A 130 4.48 8.92 -5.82
N THR A 131 3.19 9.26 -5.80
CA THR A 131 2.72 10.61 -6.13
C THR A 131 2.05 11.21 -4.90
N ASN A 132 1.90 12.53 -4.82
CA ASN A 132 1.07 13.14 -3.77
C ASN A 132 -0.33 12.50 -3.75
N VAL A 133 -1.02 12.38 -4.89
CA VAL A 133 -2.39 11.81 -4.96
C VAL A 133 -2.44 10.36 -4.47
N THR A 134 -1.49 9.50 -4.87
CA THR A 134 -1.46 8.11 -4.39
C THR A 134 -1.10 8.02 -2.91
N ALA A 135 -0.24 8.90 -2.39
CA ALA A 135 0.05 9.00 -0.98
C ALA A 135 -1.19 9.40 -0.14
N HIS A 136 -1.99 10.35 -0.62
CA HIS A 136 -3.27 10.74 -0.01
C HIS A 136 -4.25 9.57 0.05
N PHE A 137 -4.38 8.83 -1.05
CA PHE A 137 -5.23 7.65 -1.12
C PHE A 137 -4.78 6.56 -0.13
N MET A 138 -3.47 6.31 -0.02
CA MET A 138 -2.92 5.30 0.90
C MET A 138 -3.25 5.59 2.36
N VAL A 139 -3.19 6.84 2.80
CA VAL A 139 -3.56 7.19 4.19
C VAL A 139 -5.07 7.24 4.40
N GLY A 140 -5.88 6.86 3.41
CA GLY A 140 -7.33 6.83 3.56
C GLY A 140 -7.92 8.17 3.94
N LEU A 141 -7.32 9.26 3.47
CA LEU A 141 -7.95 10.57 3.59
C LEU A 141 -9.22 10.52 2.74
N PRO A 142 -10.42 10.68 3.32
CA PRO A 142 -11.65 10.63 2.54
C PRO A 142 -11.59 11.67 1.42
N PRO A 143 -12.06 11.37 0.21
CA PRO A 143 -11.87 12.28 -0.93
C PRO A 143 -12.41 13.71 -0.70
N HIS A 144 -13.46 13.85 0.10
CA HIS A 144 -14.03 15.16 0.49
C HIS A 144 -13.14 15.98 1.45
N ARG A 145 -12.20 15.35 2.15
CA ARG A 145 -11.18 16.03 2.99
C ARG A 145 -9.89 16.33 2.21
N GLY A 146 -9.65 15.64 1.08
CA GLY A 146 -8.50 15.92 0.20
C GLY A 146 -8.48 17.31 -0.41
N ALA A 147 -9.60 18.04 -0.38
CA ALA A 147 -9.70 19.43 -0.84
C ALA A 147 -9.14 20.45 0.16
N ASP A 148 -8.90 20.02 1.41
CA ASP A 148 -8.33 20.85 2.47
C ASP A 148 -6.95 20.30 2.86
N ILE A 149 -5.90 20.91 2.28
CA ILE A 149 -4.51 20.54 2.55
C ILE A 149 -4.19 20.64 4.05
N ASP A 150 -4.82 21.56 4.79
CA ASP A 150 -4.57 21.74 6.22
C ASP A 150 -5.11 20.57 7.05
N SER A 151 -6.03 19.78 6.50
CA SER A 151 -6.58 18.58 7.15
C SER A 151 -5.63 17.37 7.07
N LEU A 152 -4.67 17.35 6.15
CA LEU A 152 -3.79 16.20 5.90
C LEU A 152 -2.86 15.90 7.08
N GLY A 153 -2.19 16.92 7.61
CA GLY A 153 -1.26 16.77 8.73
C GLY A 153 -1.95 16.17 9.98
N PRO A 154 -3.06 16.77 10.46
CA PRO A 154 -3.86 16.23 11.56
C PRO A 154 -4.38 14.80 11.29
N HIS A 155 -4.77 14.50 10.05
CA HIS A 155 -5.23 13.15 9.67
C HIS A 155 -4.12 12.09 9.81
N VAL A 156 -2.95 12.35 9.22
CA VAL A 156 -1.79 11.45 9.34
C VAL A 156 -1.33 11.34 10.79
N HIS A 157 -1.40 12.43 11.57
CA HIS A 157 -1.12 12.39 13.00
C HIS A 157 -2.06 11.43 13.74
N SER A 158 -3.37 11.51 13.48
CA SER A 158 -4.37 10.65 14.14
C SER A 158 -4.15 9.16 13.83
N LEU A 159 -3.83 8.83 12.57
CA LEU A 159 -3.49 7.46 12.17
C LEU A 159 -2.23 6.93 12.87
N THR A 160 -1.17 7.75 12.89
CA THR A 160 0.10 7.36 13.51
C THR A 160 -0.01 7.24 15.04
N MET A 161 -0.85 8.07 15.68
CA MET A 161 -1.21 7.92 17.09
C MET A 161 -1.94 6.60 17.36
N GLY A 162 -2.94 6.21 16.55
CA GLY A 162 -3.63 4.92 16.69
C GLY A 162 -2.67 3.72 16.57
N ILE A 163 -1.71 3.79 15.64
CA ILE A 163 -0.64 2.80 15.50
C ILE A 163 0.22 2.71 16.78
N GLY A 164 0.62 3.85 17.34
CA GLY A 164 1.38 3.92 18.58
C GLY A 164 0.61 3.40 19.80
N GLN A 165 -0.69 3.70 19.88
CA GLN A 165 -1.58 3.20 20.93
C GLN A 165 -1.72 1.68 20.89
N LEU A 166 -1.91 1.10 19.70
CA LEU A 166 -1.94 -0.36 19.57
C LEU A 166 -0.57 -0.96 19.92
N ALA A 167 0.52 -0.36 19.44
CA ALA A 167 1.87 -0.83 19.75
C ALA A 167 2.09 -0.91 21.27
N ASN A 168 1.80 0.18 21.99
CA ASN A 168 1.89 0.21 23.44
C ASN A 168 0.98 -0.83 24.11
N ALA A 169 -0.27 -0.99 23.65
CA ALA A 169 -1.21 -1.96 24.21
C ALA A 169 -0.75 -3.42 24.05
N LEU A 170 -0.12 -3.76 22.91
CA LEU A 170 0.28 -5.14 22.61
C LEU A 170 1.70 -5.49 23.06
N THR A 171 2.62 -4.53 23.06
CA THR A 171 4.04 -4.80 23.29
C THR A 171 4.54 -4.24 24.61
N GLN A 172 3.87 -3.23 25.16
CA GLN A 172 4.30 -2.47 26.35
C GLN A 172 5.70 -1.84 26.21
N MET A 173 6.19 -1.70 24.98
CA MET A 173 7.51 -1.13 24.69
C MET A 173 7.45 0.39 24.66
N GLY A 174 8.48 1.04 25.20
CA GLY A 174 8.68 2.48 25.07
C GLY A 174 9.14 2.89 23.67
N VAL A 175 9.17 4.20 23.40
CA VAL A 175 9.57 4.77 22.09
C VAL A 175 10.99 4.35 21.70
N GLU A 176 11.95 4.40 22.64
CA GLU A 176 13.34 4.02 22.39
C GLU A 176 13.46 2.53 22.01
N GLU A 177 12.75 1.66 22.72
CA GLU A 177 12.75 0.22 22.44
C GLU A 177 12.08 -0.08 21.08
N LEU A 178 10.92 0.53 20.80
CA LEU A 178 10.23 0.40 19.51
C LEU A 178 11.11 0.89 18.34
N SER A 179 11.91 1.93 18.54
CA SER A 179 12.81 2.48 17.51
C SER A 179 13.90 1.51 17.07
N ALA A 180 14.22 0.49 17.88
CA ALA A 180 15.17 -0.55 17.50
C ALA A 180 14.58 -1.57 16.50
N HIS A 181 13.26 -1.58 16.35
CA HIS A 181 12.54 -2.51 15.48
C HIS A 181 12.30 -1.94 14.07
N GLY A 182 12.23 -2.83 13.09
CA GLY A 182 12.00 -2.44 11.69
C GLY A 182 13.14 -1.62 11.08
N LYS A 183 14.37 -1.74 11.61
CA LYS A 183 15.54 -0.99 11.14
C LYS A 183 15.84 -1.27 9.65
N HIS A 184 16.24 -0.22 8.93
CA HIS A 184 16.59 -0.23 7.51
C HIS A 184 17.50 0.95 7.14
N THR A 185 18.16 0.85 5.99
CA THR A 185 18.94 1.92 5.36
C THR A 185 18.14 2.58 4.25
N ASP A 186 17.69 3.82 4.45
CA ASP A 186 16.87 4.50 3.44
C ASP A 186 17.75 4.99 2.28
N ASP A 187 17.42 4.56 1.06
CA ASP A 187 18.04 5.08 -0.16
C ASP A 187 17.56 6.51 -0.44
N PRO A 188 18.40 7.37 -1.03
CA PRO A 188 17.96 8.69 -1.46
C PRO A 188 16.85 8.58 -2.52
N VAL A 189 15.94 9.55 -2.51
CA VAL A 189 14.85 9.67 -3.48
C VAL A 189 14.89 11.06 -4.11
N THR A 190 14.39 11.16 -5.34
CA THR A 190 14.27 12.42 -6.08
C THR A 190 12.82 12.86 -6.08
N TRP A 191 12.61 14.15 -5.84
CA TRP A 191 11.31 14.80 -5.97
C TRP A 191 11.22 15.51 -7.32
N TRP A 192 10.04 15.44 -7.90
CA TRP A 192 9.70 16.09 -9.15
C TRP A 192 8.34 16.75 -9.03
N ASP A 193 8.19 17.88 -9.71
CA ASP A 193 6.94 18.61 -9.83
C ASP A 193 6.40 18.49 -11.25
N GLY A 194 5.08 18.55 -11.41
CA GLY A 194 4.42 18.62 -12.71
C GLY A 194 2.92 18.88 -12.56
N ASP A 195 2.21 18.83 -13.68
CA ASP A 195 0.77 19.04 -13.71
C ASP A 195 0.05 17.72 -13.98
N ILE A 196 -0.94 17.37 -13.15
CA ILE A 196 -1.70 16.11 -13.26
C ILE A 196 -2.26 15.95 -14.69
N ALA A 197 -2.77 17.04 -15.25
CA ALA A 197 -3.38 17.08 -16.58
C ALA A 197 -2.39 16.86 -17.74
N GLU A 198 -1.08 17.01 -17.51
CA GLU A 198 -0.05 16.81 -18.53
C GLU A 198 0.76 15.53 -18.29
N VAL A 199 1.16 15.29 -17.04
CA VAL A 199 2.04 14.18 -16.67
C VAL A 199 1.33 12.85 -16.75
N ILE A 200 0.10 12.75 -16.22
CA ILE A 200 -0.61 11.46 -16.16
C ILE A 200 -0.99 10.97 -17.56
N PRO A 201 -1.51 11.80 -18.49
CA PRO A 201 -1.75 11.36 -19.87
C PRO A 201 -0.48 10.95 -20.64
N ALA A 202 0.71 11.34 -20.17
CA ALA A 202 2.00 10.92 -20.75
C ALA A 202 2.52 9.57 -20.20
N THR A 203 1.73 8.87 -19.37
CA THR A 203 2.03 7.51 -18.88
C THR A 203 1.22 6.46 -19.63
N PHE A 204 1.60 5.19 -19.47
CA PHE A 204 0.76 4.05 -19.89
C PHE A 204 0.38 4.03 -21.38
N GLY A 205 1.22 4.58 -22.26
CA GLY A 205 0.88 4.71 -23.68
C GLY A 205 -0.16 5.79 -23.99
N GLY A 206 -0.61 6.55 -23.00
CA GLY A 206 -1.72 7.51 -23.11
C GLY A 206 -3.10 6.86 -23.24
N GLU A 207 -3.22 5.56 -22.98
CA GLU A 207 -4.49 4.82 -23.16
C GLU A 207 -5.41 4.88 -21.95
N LEU A 208 -4.87 5.10 -20.75
CA LEU A 208 -5.65 5.14 -19.52
C LEU A 208 -6.14 6.56 -19.23
N GLY A 209 -7.42 6.68 -18.87
CA GLY A 209 -7.91 7.91 -18.25
C GLY A 209 -7.18 8.21 -16.93
N THR A 210 -7.03 9.50 -16.60
CA THR A 210 -6.24 9.99 -15.46
C THR A 210 -6.50 9.24 -14.15
N ASP A 211 -7.77 9.00 -13.83
CA ASP A 211 -8.15 8.40 -12.54
C ASP A 211 -7.79 6.91 -12.47
N LEU A 212 -7.96 6.19 -13.58
CA LEU A 212 -7.54 4.79 -13.69
C LEU A 212 -6.02 4.67 -13.69
N ALA A 213 -5.31 5.57 -14.38
CA ALA A 213 -3.86 5.64 -14.35
C ALA A 213 -3.33 5.85 -12.92
N MET A 214 -3.90 6.80 -12.18
CA MET A 214 -3.56 7.02 -10.77
C MET A 214 -3.86 5.80 -9.89
N ALA A 215 -4.98 5.12 -10.12
CA ALA A 215 -5.30 3.89 -9.42
C ALA A 215 -4.28 2.77 -9.71
N VAL A 216 -3.81 2.62 -10.94
CA VAL A 216 -2.74 1.65 -11.29
C VAL A 216 -1.38 2.08 -10.72
N ILE A 217 -1.06 3.38 -10.73
CA ILE A 217 0.14 3.90 -10.06
C ILE A 217 0.09 3.59 -8.56
N SER A 218 -1.07 3.62 -7.91
CA SER A 218 -1.18 3.26 -6.49
C SER A 218 -0.80 1.80 -6.20
N ILE A 219 -1.16 0.87 -7.10
CA ILE A 219 -0.73 -0.54 -7.03
C ILE A 219 0.79 -0.61 -7.12
N HIS A 220 1.37 0.08 -8.12
CA HIS A 220 2.82 0.12 -8.30
C HIS A 220 3.53 0.70 -7.07
N SER A 221 3.05 1.82 -6.55
CA SER A 221 3.64 2.52 -5.41
C SER A 221 3.66 1.68 -4.14
N THR A 222 2.57 0.99 -3.82
CA THR A 222 2.56 0.12 -2.63
C THR A 222 3.41 -1.13 -2.85
N ALA A 223 3.43 -1.71 -4.05
CA ALA A 223 4.34 -2.81 -4.38
C ALA A 223 5.81 -2.39 -4.31
N GLN A 224 6.16 -1.19 -4.79
CA GLN A 224 7.48 -0.59 -4.69
C GLN A 224 7.88 -0.39 -3.23
N ALA A 225 7.00 0.16 -2.41
CA ALA A 225 7.25 0.32 -0.98
C ALA A 225 7.50 -1.03 -0.28
N ALA A 226 6.72 -2.06 -0.63
CA ALA A 226 6.92 -3.40 -0.11
C ALA A 226 8.24 -4.03 -0.57
N ARG A 227 8.59 -3.89 -1.85
CA ARG A 227 9.85 -4.38 -2.41
C ARG A 227 11.06 -3.70 -1.78
N ARG A 228 11.05 -2.37 -1.74
CA ARG A 228 12.22 -1.55 -1.41
C ARG A 228 12.39 -1.31 0.08
N TRP A 229 11.29 -1.04 0.80
CA TRP A 229 11.37 -0.54 2.16
C TRP A 229 10.86 -1.51 3.21
N ALA A 230 10.10 -2.56 2.85
CA ALA A 230 9.54 -3.44 3.87
C ALA A 230 10.58 -4.32 4.57
N HIS A 231 11.66 -4.71 3.88
CA HIS A 231 12.60 -5.73 4.34
C HIS A 231 13.26 -5.39 5.69
N ALA A 232 12.97 -6.14 6.74
CA ALA A 232 13.55 -5.93 8.07
C ALA A 232 14.70 -6.91 8.35
N VAL A 233 15.71 -6.46 9.10
CA VAL A 233 16.89 -7.28 9.47
C VAL A 233 17.19 -7.32 10.97
N CYS A 234 16.36 -6.68 11.81
CA CYS A 234 16.70 -6.46 13.22
C CYS A 234 16.46 -7.68 14.13
N CYS A 235 15.42 -8.47 13.90
CA CYS A 235 15.10 -9.67 14.68
C CYS A 235 14.12 -10.58 13.92
N GLU A 236 14.01 -11.85 14.34
CA GLU A 236 13.17 -12.87 13.69
C GLU A 236 11.69 -12.45 13.56
N SER A 237 11.12 -11.85 14.60
CA SER A 237 9.74 -11.38 14.58
C SER A 237 9.51 -10.27 13.53
N CYS A 238 10.45 -9.32 13.42
CA CYS A 238 10.34 -8.26 12.40
C CYS A 238 10.61 -8.79 10.99
N ILE A 239 11.53 -9.75 10.82
CA ILE A 239 11.77 -10.42 9.54
C ILE A 239 10.48 -11.08 9.07
N ALA A 240 9.84 -11.86 9.93
CA ALA A 240 8.60 -12.54 9.62
C ALA A 240 7.42 -11.59 9.37
N ALA A 241 7.27 -10.53 10.17
CA ALA A 241 6.25 -9.49 9.95
C ALA A 241 6.48 -8.77 8.61
N SER A 242 7.74 -8.50 8.24
CA SER A 242 8.05 -7.91 6.94
C SER A 242 7.73 -8.83 5.77
N LEU A 243 7.97 -10.13 5.92
CA LEU A 243 7.62 -11.12 4.90
C LEU A 243 6.10 -11.23 4.73
N LYS A 244 5.33 -11.25 5.84
CA LYS A 244 3.87 -11.16 5.81
C LYS A 244 3.41 -9.90 5.08
N HIS A 245 3.93 -8.72 5.44
CA HIS A 245 3.58 -7.45 4.79
C HIS A 245 3.81 -7.52 3.28
N ARG A 246 5.01 -7.94 2.86
CA ARG A 246 5.38 -8.11 1.45
C ARG A 246 4.44 -9.04 0.70
N PHE A 247 4.12 -10.20 1.29
CA PHE A 247 3.20 -11.16 0.67
C PHE A 247 1.77 -10.62 0.53
N VAL A 248 1.23 -9.99 1.58
CA VAL A 248 -0.14 -9.45 1.52
C VAL A 248 -0.25 -8.36 0.46
N VAL A 249 0.75 -7.48 0.36
CA VAL A 249 0.81 -6.46 -0.70
C VAL A 249 0.89 -7.12 -2.07
N LEU A 250 1.78 -8.10 -2.26
CA LEU A 250 1.89 -8.85 -3.52
C LEU A 250 0.54 -9.47 -3.92
N HIS A 251 -0.12 -10.15 -2.99
CA HIS A 251 -1.42 -10.76 -3.25
C HIS A 251 -2.47 -9.72 -3.67
N HIS A 252 -2.57 -8.59 -2.96
CA HIS A 252 -3.53 -7.52 -3.31
C HIS A 252 -3.21 -6.91 -4.68
N ALA A 253 -1.93 -6.68 -4.99
CA ALA A 253 -1.50 -6.14 -6.28
C ALA A 253 -1.84 -7.08 -7.44
N VAL A 254 -1.48 -8.36 -7.32
CA VAL A 254 -1.78 -9.37 -8.35
C VAL A 254 -3.28 -9.55 -8.52
N ARG A 255 -4.06 -9.60 -7.43
CA ARG A 255 -5.52 -9.73 -7.56
C ARG A 255 -6.14 -8.51 -8.23
N SER A 256 -5.60 -7.32 -8.00
CA SER A 256 -6.04 -6.09 -8.66
C SER A 256 -5.72 -6.11 -10.16
N ILE A 257 -4.55 -6.62 -10.55
CA ILE A 257 -4.20 -6.83 -11.96
C ILE A 257 -5.17 -7.84 -12.62
N GLN A 258 -5.50 -8.94 -11.95
CA GLN A 258 -6.48 -9.90 -12.46
C GLN A 258 -7.87 -9.29 -12.65
N GLN A 259 -8.29 -8.38 -11.77
CA GLN A 259 -9.57 -7.68 -11.95
C GLN A 259 -9.54 -6.70 -13.13
N LEU A 260 -8.41 -6.03 -13.37
CA LEU A 260 -8.24 -5.25 -14.60
C LEU A 260 -8.29 -6.16 -15.84
N HIS A 261 -7.69 -7.34 -15.76
CA HIS A 261 -7.73 -8.33 -16.84
C HIS A 261 -9.15 -8.81 -17.14
N GLU A 262 -9.96 -9.05 -16.09
CA GLU A 262 -11.39 -9.38 -16.20
C GLU A 262 -12.23 -8.23 -16.83
N ARG A 263 -11.65 -7.03 -16.98
CA ARG A 263 -12.28 -5.80 -17.49
C ARG A 263 -11.55 -5.26 -18.74
N ALA A 264 -11.17 -6.15 -19.64
CA ALA A 264 -10.43 -5.79 -20.86
C ALA A 264 -11.13 -4.71 -21.72
N GLU A 265 -12.45 -4.52 -21.58
CA GLU A 265 -13.20 -3.51 -22.35
C GLU A 265 -12.89 -2.06 -21.96
N ILE A 266 -12.30 -1.81 -20.79
CA ILE A 266 -11.86 -0.47 -20.37
C ILE A 266 -10.37 -0.23 -20.63
N LEU A 267 -9.67 -1.22 -21.21
CA LEU A 267 -8.24 -1.17 -21.49
C LEU A 267 -7.99 -0.97 -22.98
N GLY A 268 -7.03 -0.12 -23.33
CA GLY A 268 -6.49 -0.07 -24.69
C GLY A 268 -5.58 -1.26 -24.99
N PRO A 269 -5.09 -1.39 -26.24
CA PRO A 269 -4.24 -2.51 -26.66
C PRO A 269 -2.89 -2.59 -25.93
N ILE A 270 -2.22 -1.45 -25.64
CA ILE A 270 -0.97 -1.44 -24.86
C ILE A 270 -1.26 -1.91 -23.44
N ALA A 271 -2.28 -1.33 -22.79
CA ALA A 271 -2.71 -1.69 -21.45
C ALA A 271 -3.04 -3.19 -21.33
N THR A 272 -3.79 -3.71 -22.31
CA THR A 272 -4.18 -5.12 -22.39
C THR A 272 -2.94 -6.02 -22.46
N SER A 273 -1.92 -5.66 -23.23
CA SER A 273 -0.68 -6.45 -23.37
C SER A 273 0.07 -6.59 -22.03
N TYR A 274 0.26 -5.48 -21.29
CA TYR A 274 0.93 -5.50 -19.99
C TYR A 274 0.12 -6.27 -18.94
N VAL A 275 -1.19 -6.01 -18.86
CA VAL A 275 -2.09 -6.70 -17.93
C VAL A 275 -2.15 -8.20 -18.21
N GLN A 276 -2.20 -8.61 -19.48
CA GLN A 276 -2.14 -10.01 -19.90
C GLN A 276 -0.82 -10.65 -19.47
N THR A 277 0.31 -10.01 -19.78
CA THR A 277 1.66 -10.52 -19.46
C THR A 277 1.82 -10.79 -17.95
N LEU A 278 1.34 -9.85 -17.12
CA LEU A 278 1.35 -10.02 -15.66
C LEU A 278 0.36 -11.10 -15.20
N SER A 279 -0.83 -11.16 -15.80
CA SER A 279 -1.87 -12.13 -15.44
C SER A 279 -1.53 -13.56 -15.84
N ASP A 280 -0.73 -13.76 -16.88
CA ASP A 280 -0.28 -15.08 -17.38
C ASP A 280 0.92 -15.65 -16.63
N SER A 281 1.55 -14.87 -15.74
CA SER A 281 2.67 -15.36 -14.94
C SER A 281 2.22 -16.46 -13.98
N ALA A 282 2.82 -17.65 -14.10
CA ALA A 282 2.51 -18.79 -13.24
C ALA A 282 2.77 -18.50 -11.76
N ASP A 283 3.89 -17.83 -11.44
CA ASP A 283 4.24 -17.44 -10.07
C ASP A 283 3.19 -16.47 -9.49
N LEU A 284 2.76 -15.47 -10.27
CA LEU A 284 1.73 -14.51 -9.81
C LEU A 284 0.36 -15.18 -9.68
N GLN A 285 -0.04 -16.01 -10.64
CA GLN A 285 -1.29 -16.78 -10.56
C GLN A 285 -1.33 -17.68 -9.32
N ALA A 286 -0.20 -18.29 -8.96
CA ALA A 286 -0.10 -19.12 -7.75
C ALA A 286 -0.41 -18.30 -6.49
N VAL A 287 0.17 -17.10 -6.34
CA VAL A 287 0.04 -16.26 -5.14
C VAL A 287 -1.40 -15.87 -4.80
N VAL A 288 -2.29 -15.76 -5.80
CA VAL A 288 -3.71 -15.41 -5.58
C VAL A 288 -4.66 -16.61 -5.64
N SER A 289 -4.12 -17.79 -5.90
CA SER A 289 -4.85 -19.06 -5.92
C SER A 289 -4.80 -19.76 -4.56
N GLN A 290 -5.53 -20.86 -4.42
CA GLN A 290 -5.33 -21.75 -3.27
C GLN A 290 -3.95 -22.43 -3.37
N PRO A 291 -3.22 -22.61 -2.26
CA PRO A 291 -3.61 -22.34 -0.87
C PRO A 291 -3.30 -20.91 -0.37
N PHE A 292 -2.58 -20.10 -1.15
CA PHE A 292 -2.09 -18.78 -0.74
C PHE A 292 -3.20 -17.77 -0.40
N ARG A 293 -4.36 -17.89 -1.04
CA ARG A 293 -5.54 -17.08 -0.67
C ARG A 293 -5.98 -17.32 0.79
N ASN A 294 -5.93 -18.56 1.27
CA ASN A 294 -6.25 -18.86 2.67
C ASN A 294 -5.18 -18.29 3.60
N LEU A 295 -3.90 -18.43 3.23
CA LEU A 295 -2.79 -17.80 3.96
C LEU A 295 -2.99 -16.29 4.08
N ARG A 296 -3.29 -15.59 2.98
CA ARG A 296 -3.55 -14.14 2.99
C ARG A 296 -4.69 -13.79 3.94
N ASN A 297 -5.81 -14.51 3.87
CA ASN A 297 -6.96 -14.25 4.72
C ASN A 297 -6.66 -14.50 6.21
N GLY A 298 -5.99 -15.61 6.52
CA GLY A 298 -5.59 -15.96 7.88
C GLY A 298 -4.64 -14.93 8.48
N TRP A 299 -3.64 -14.50 7.71
CA TRP A 299 -2.70 -13.47 8.14
C TRP A 299 -3.32 -12.08 8.26
N LEU A 300 -4.12 -11.65 7.27
CA LEU A 300 -4.68 -10.31 7.27
C LEU A 300 -5.80 -10.13 8.31
N HIS A 301 -6.74 -11.08 8.37
CA HIS A 301 -7.91 -10.99 9.24
C HIS A 301 -7.73 -11.65 10.60
N LEU A 302 -6.54 -12.23 10.86
CA LEU A 302 -6.23 -12.98 12.07
C LEU A 302 -7.20 -14.16 12.32
N GLY A 303 -7.81 -14.65 11.24
CA GLY A 303 -8.77 -15.75 11.24
C GLY A 303 -8.08 -17.07 10.95
N LEU A 304 -7.47 -17.67 11.97
CA LEU A 304 -6.66 -18.91 11.86
C LEU A 304 -7.34 -20.12 12.52
N GLY A 305 -8.66 -20.05 12.71
CA GLY A 305 -9.42 -21.08 13.41
C GLY A 305 -9.49 -22.40 12.64
N ASP A 306 -9.42 -22.35 11.32
CA ASP A 306 -9.43 -23.50 10.40
C ASP A 306 -8.14 -24.34 10.47
N ILE A 307 -6.99 -23.73 10.77
CA ILE A 307 -5.72 -24.45 10.98
C ILE A 307 -5.43 -24.78 12.44
N ALA A 308 -6.34 -24.47 13.37
CA ALA A 308 -6.09 -24.58 14.81
C ALA A 308 -5.70 -25.99 15.28
N ALA A 309 -6.17 -27.04 14.59
CA ALA A 309 -5.84 -28.43 14.91
C ALA A 309 -4.47 -28.88 14.39
N ALA A 310 -3.88 -28.13 13.46
CA ALA A 310 -2.58 -28.41 12.85
C ALA A 310 -1.45 -27.53 13.41
N LEU A 311 -1.75 -26.65 14.38
CA LEU A 311 -0.75 -25.79 14.99
C LEU A 311 0.21 -26.61 15.88
N PRO A 312 1.52 -26.35 15.81
CA PRO A 312 2.49 -26.92 16.75
C PRO A 312 2.30 -26.33 18.15
N ASP A 313 2.96 -26.93 19.15
CA ASP A 313 2.88 -26.48 20.55
C ASP A 313 3.39 -25.04 20.76
N SER A 314 4.30 -24.58 19.90
CA SER A 314 4.88 -23.23 19.92
C SER A 314 4.75 -22.56 18.55
N PRO A 315 3.55 -22.09 18.17
CA PRO A 315 3.34 -21.45 16.88
C PRO A 315 3.96 -20.06 16.85
N ASN A 316 4.41 -19.63 15.68
CA ASN A 316 4.90 -18.28 15.42
C ASN A 316 4.21 -17.71 14.16
N ILE A 317 4.48 -16.43 13.87
CA ILE A 317 3.88 -15.70 12.73
C ILE A 317 4.05 -16.40 11.37
N LEU A 318 5.08 -17.23 11.18
CA LEU A 318 5.32 -17.99 9.95
C LEU A 318 4.68 -19.38 9.94
N THR A 319 4.20 -19.89 11.08
CA THR A 319 3.49 -21.17 11.17
C THR A 319 2.34 -21.31 10.15
N PRO A 320 1.52 -20.27 9.89
CA PRO A 320 0.49 -20.34 8.85
C PRO A 320 1.03 -20.65 7.44
N VAL A 321 2.26 -20.25 7.10
CA VAL A 321 2.86 -20.56 5.79
C VAL A 321 2.92 -22.06 5.60
N SER A 322 3.66 -22.75 6.47
CA SER A 322 3.82 -24.20 6.37
C SER A 322 2.49 -24.93 6.56
N ALA A 323 1.59 -24.42 7.41
CA ALA A 323 0.28 -25.04 7.62
C ALA A 323 -0.64 -24.98 6.39
N TYR A 324 -0.64 -23.86 5.65
CA TYR A 324 -1.49 -23.71 4.47
C TYR A 324 -0.82 -24.22 3.19
N THR A 325 0.44 -23.85 2.96
CA THR A 325 1.11 -24.01 1.67
C THR A 325 1.99 -25.26 1.61
N GLN A 326 2.37 -25.82 2.77
CA GLN A 326 3.37 -26.89 2.90
C GLN A 326 4.74 -26.52 2.29
N MET A 327 4.99 -25.24 2.02
CA MET A 327 6.27 -24.75 1.53
C MET A 327 7.25 -24.50 2.66
N GLU A 328 8.52 -24.62 2.33
CA GLU A 328 9.60 -24.11 3.15
C GLU A 328 9.59 -22.58 3.15
N ILE A 329 9.95 -21.98 4.30
CA ILE A 329 9.91 -20.51 4.47
C ILE A 329 10.82 -19.79 3.47
N ALA A 330 11.99 -20.36 3.16
CA ALA A 330 12.92 -19.78 2.20
C ALA A 330 12.33 -19.76 0.78
N GLU A 331 11.72 -20.87 0.35
CA GLU A 331 11.05 -20.96 -0.96
C GLU A 331 9.89 -19.96 -1.07
N PHE A 332 9.11 -19.81 0.01
CA PHE A 332 8.04 -18.83 0.10
C PHE A 332 8.57 -17.39 0.03
N ALA A 333 9.67 -17.09 0.72
CA ALA A 333 10.31 -15.77 0.67
C ALA A 333 10.81 -15.45 -0.75
N ASP A 334 11.43 -16.41 -1.43
CA ASP A 334 11.89 -16.24 -2.81
C ASP A 334 10.72 -16.02 -3.79
N LEU A 335 9.60 -16.72 -3.60
CA LEU A 335 8.37 -16.50 -4.38
C LEU A 335 7.84 -15.08 -4.20
N VAL A 336 7.78 -14.59 -2.95
CA VAL A 336 7.32 -13.22 -2.64
C VAL A 336 8.24 -12.18 -3.27
N GLU A 337 9.55 -12.40 -3.22
CA GLU A 337 10.55 -11.51 -3.81
C GLU A 337 10.40 -11.41 -5.32
N ARG A 338 10.46 -12.56 -6.01
CA ARG A 338 10.28 -12.61 -7.47
C ARG A 338 8.96 -12.03 -7.92
N GLY A 339 7.88 -12.30 -7.17
CA GLY A 339 6.56 -11.77 -7.48
C GLY A 339 6.50 -10.25 -7.37
N LEU A 340 7.06 -9.67 -6.32
CA LEU A 340 7.13 -8.20 -6.16
C LEU A 340 8.01 -7.58 -7.25
N ASP A 341 9.14 -8.19 -7.58
CA ASP A 341 10.00 -7.73 -8.68
C ASP A 341 9.26 -7.76 -10.02
N GLN A 342 8.53 -8.84 -10.30
CA GLN A 342 7.77 -8.96 -11.54
C GLN A 342 6.64 -7.93 -11.65
N VAL A 343 5.87 -7.72 -10.57
CA VAL A 343 4.79 -6.72 -10.54
C VAL A 343 5.34 -5.30 -10.69
N THR A 344 6.38 -4.97 -9.93
CA THR A 344 6.98 -3.62 -9.97
C THR A 344 7.65 -3.35 -11.30
N ALA A 345 8.43 -4.28 -11.85
CA ALA A 345 9.05 -4.13 -13.17
C ALA A 345 8.01 -4.05 -14.29
N GLY A 346 6.96 -4.90 -14.24
CA GLY A 346 5.91 -4.91 -15.26
C GLY A 346 5.07 -3.63 -15.29
N ILE A 347 4.58 -3.18 -14.13
CA ILE A 347 3.82 -1.92 -14.07
C ILE A 347 4.76 -0.72 -14.30
N GLY A 348 5.99 -0.75 -13.80
CA GLY A 348 6.97 0.34 -14.00
C GLY A 348 7.33 0.53 -15.48
N ALA A 349 7.55 -0.56 -16.21
CA ALA A 349 7.74 -0.52 -17.65
C ALA A 349 6.51 0.05 -18.38
N TRP A 350 5.31 -0.31 -17.92
CA TRP A 350 4.07 0.23 -18.48
C TRP A 350 3.88 1.72 -18.19
N ILE A 351 4.17 2.20 -16.97
CA ILE A 351 4.16 3.62 -16.61
C ILE A 351 5.08 4.42 -17.53
N ALA A 352 6.26 3.86 -17.84
CA ALA A 352 7.27 4.47 -18.69
C ALA A 352 6.94 4.43 -20.19
N GLU A 353 5.92 3.68 -20.61
CA GLU A 353 5.51 3.62 -22.02
C GLU A 353 5.01 5.01 -22.47
N PRO A 354 5.67 5.66 -23.46
CA PRO A 354 5.36 7.03 -23.84
C PRO A 354 3.94 7.18 -24.38
N GLY A 355 3.32 8.34 -24.10
CA GLY A 355 2.00 8.68 -24.64
C GLY A 355 1.98 8.85 -26.16
N VAL A 356 0.80 9.15 -26.71
CA VAL A 356 0.57 9.33 -28.16
C VAL A 356 1.50 10.36 -28.81
N GLU A 357 1.92 11.39 -28.05
CA GLU A 357 2.86 12.42 -28.51
C GLU A 357 4.34 11.99 -28.43
N GLY A 358 4.63 10.77 -27.98
CA GLY A 358 5.98 10.24 -27.78
C GLY A 358 6.69 10.77 -26.53
N ALA A 359 6.05 11.67 -25.77
CA ALA A 359 6.55 12.13 -24.48
C ALA A 359 6.25 11.08 -23.39
N SER A 360 7.24 10.82 -22.55
CA SER A 360 7.11 10.02 -21.34
C SER A 360 6.75 10.89 -20.13
N LEU A 361 6.42 10.24 -19.00
CA LEU A 361 6.20 10.92 -17.71
C LEU A 361 7.36 11.84 -17.33
N PHE A 362 8.61 11.39 -17.46
CA PHE A 362 9.76 12.20 -17.03
C PHE A 362 10.04 13.40 -17.96
N ASP A 363 9.58 13.36 -19.21
CA ASP A 363 9.66 14.52 -20.11
C ASP A 363 8.70 15.65 -19.70
N ARG A 364 7.67 15.33 -18.89
CA ARG A 364 6.66 16.26 -18.38
C ARG A 364 6.92 16.69 -16.94
N LEU A 365 7.95 16.14 -16.31
CA LEU A 365 8.35 16.48 -14.94
C LEU A 365 9.47 17.52 -14.93
N ARG A 366 9.46 18.37 -13.91
CA ARG A 366 10.49 19.37 -13.64
C ARG A 366 11.06 19.17 -12.23
N PRO A 367 12.35 19.45 -11.99
CA PRO A 367 12.88 19.46 -10.64
C PRO A 367 12.17 20.55 -9.82
N PRO A 368 11.98 20.35 -8.50
CA PRO A 368 11.42 21.37 -7.64
C PRO A 368 12.33 22.61 -7.63
N PRO A 369 11.76 23.83 -7.47
CA PRO A 369 12.55 25.05 -7.36
C PRO A 369 13.48 25.01 -6.13
N ASP A 370 14.72 25.49 -6.31
CA ASP A 370 15.76 25.57 -5.27
C ASP A 370 15.38 26.44 -4.05
#